data_AF-A0A3N5Q543-F1
#
_entry.id   AF-A0A3N5Q543-F1
#
_cell.length_a   1.000
_cell.length_b   1.000
_cell.length_c   1.000
_cell.angle_alpha   90.00
_cell.angle_beta   90.00
_cell.angle_gamma   90.00
#
_symmetry.space_group_name_H-M   'P 1'
#
loop_
_entity.id
_entity.type
_entity.pdbx_description
1 polymer ?
#
loop_
_entity_poly.entity_id
_entity_poly.type
_entity_poly.pdbx_seq_one_letter_code
_entity_poly.pdbx_strand_id
1 'polypeptide(L)'
;SAPVTPAAVKASAGALEHLPIAKVTRVSNTIKQCREAGWTVVGTAIPATASYDELDYEGPTILVVGSEGEGLHPAVQAVCDHVVQIPLEGRVASLNASVATGIVLFEIVRKRRLRAAPTRR
;
A
#
# COMPACT_ATOMS: atom_id res chain seq x y z
N SER A 1 13.19 -9.02 -5.59
CA SER A 1 12.54 -7.86 -6.23
C SER A 1 12.34 -8.13 -7.72
N ALA A 2 11.27 -7.60 -8.33
CA ALA A 2 11.07 -7.66 -9.79
C ALA A 2 11.70 -6.44 -10.49
N PRO A 3 12.41 -6.60 -11.63
CA PRO A 3 12.92 -5.48 -12.42
C PRO A 3 11.81 -4.82 -13.27
N VAL A 4 12.04 -3.57 -13.70
CA VAL A 4 11.19 -2.91 -14.71
C VAL A 4 11.52 -3.50 -16.08
N THR A 5 10.68 -4.43 -16.55
CA THR A 5 10.84 -5.13 -17.83
C THR A 5 9.90 -4.56 -18.90
N PRO A 6 10.11 -4.88 -20.20
CA PRO A 6 9.16 -4.51 -21.24
C PRO A 6 7.72 -5.01 -20.97
N ALA A 7 7.58 -6.17 -20.32
CA ALA A 7 6.28 -6.67 -19.90
C ALA A 7 5.64 -5.79 -18.81
N ALA A 8 6.42 -5.31 -17.85
CA ALA A 8 5.96 -4.37 -16.83
C ALA A 8 5.56 -3.01 -17.43
N VAL A 9 6.36 -2.50 -18.38
CA VAL A 9 6.05 -1.27 -19.14
C VAL A 9 4.72 -1.42 -19.88
N LYS A 10 4.54 -2.53 -20.61
CA LYS A 10 3.28 -2.82 -21.30
C LYS A 10 2.09 -2.95 -20.35
N ALA A 11 2.24 -3.67 -19.24
CA ALA A 11 1.19 -3.87 -18.25
C ALA A 11 0.77 -2.57 -17.54
N SER A 12 1.66 -1.60 -17.43
CA SER A 12 1.39 -0.31 -16.80
C SER A 12 0.51 0.64 -17.62
N ALA A 13 0.25 0.32 -18.89
CA ALA A 13 -0.49 1.17 -19.82
C ALA A 13 0.06 2.63 -19.89
N GLY A 14 1.39 2.79 -19.81
CA GLY A 14 2.08 4.08 -19.86
C GLY A 14 2.28 4.76 -18.49
N ALA A 15 1.76 4.19 -17.40
CA ALA A 15 1.90 4.80 -16.07
C ALA A 15 3.37 4.92 -15.60
N LEU A 16 4.25 3.98 -15.98
CA LEU A 16 5.66 4.03 -15.56
C LEU A 16 6.43 5.24 -16.13
N GLU A 17 5.95 5.85 -17.21
CA GLU A 17 6.57 7.06 -17.79
C GLU A 17 6.30 8.33 -16.97
N HIS A 18 5.30 8.28 -16.08
CA HIS A 18 4.84 9.42 -15.30
C HIS A 18 5.10 9.26 -13.79
N LEU A 19 5.54 8.09 -13.36
CA LEU A 19 5.75 7.77 -11.95
C LEU A 19 7.25 7.78 -11.61
N PRO A 20 7.68 8.49 -10.55
CA PRO A 20 9.04 8.35 -10.06
C PRO A 20 9.24 6.95 -9.46
N ILE A 21 10.19 6.20 -10.02
CA ILE A 21 10.52 4.84 -9.56
C ILE A 21 11.91 4.86 -8.94
N ALA A 22 12.02 4.34 -7.72
CA ALA A 22 13.29 4.18 -7.01
C ALA A 22 13.48 2.73 -6.58
N LYS A 23 14.68 2.17 -6.86
CA LYS A 23 15.09 0.88 -6.32
C LYS A 23 16.00 1.12 -5.12
N VAL A 24 15.62 0.56 -3.98
CA VAL A 24 16.39 0.67 -2.73
C VAL A 24 17.02 -0.66 -2.36
N THR A 25 18.10 -0.62 -1.58
CA THR A 25 18.81 -1.82 -1.12
C THR A 25 18.04 -2.54 -0.01
N ARG A 26 17.48 -1.79 0.94
CA ARG A 26 16.72 -2.34 2.07
C ARG A 26 15.50 -1.48 2.38
N VAL A 27 14.32 -1.97 2.01
CA VAL A 27 13.03 -1.28 2.16
C VAL A 27 12.76 -0.85 3.60
N SER A 28 13.07 -1.69 4.59
CA SER A 28 12.87 -1.35 6.01
C SER A 28 13.67 -0.13 6.47
N ASN A 29 14.85 0.11 5.90
CA ASN A 29 15.65 1.30 6.25
C ASN A 29 15.05 2.56 5.64
N THR A 30 14.63 2.49 4.37
CA THR A 30 13.95 3.60 3.69
C THR A 30 12.66 3.98 4.41
N ILE A 31 11.85 2.98 4.82
CA ILE A 31 10.64 3.20 5.61
C ILE A 31 10.95 3.96 6.90
N LYS A 32 11.99 3.55 7.65
CA LYS A 32 12.38 4.24 8.89
C LYS A 32 12.70 5.72 8.66
N GLN A 33 13.46 6.03 7.62
CA GLN A 33 13.79 7.41 7.24
C GLN A 33 12.53 8.23 6.89
N CYS A 34 11.60 7.65 6.14
CA CYS A 34 10.35 8.34 5.82
C CYS A 34 9.46 8.54 7.06
N ARG A 35 9.44 7.60 8.00
CA ARG A 35 8.74 7.75 9.28
C ARG A 35 9.30 8.91 10.11
N GLU A 36 10.63 9.03 10.19
CA GLU A 36 11.30 10.17 10.82
C GLU A 36 10.93 11.51 10.15
N ALA A 37 10.57 11.49 8.86
CA ALA A 37 10.07 12.64 8.12
C ALA A 37 8.54 12.85 8.22
N GLY A 38 7.85 12.14 9.12
CA GLY A 38 6.41 12.34 9.39
C GLY A 38 5.45 11.57 8.49
N TRP A 39 5.92 10.53 7.78
CA TRP A 39 5.05 9.66 6.99
C TRP A 39 4.46 8.53 7.84
N THR A 40 3.16 8.28 7.66
CA THR A 40 2.49 7.11 8.26
C THR A 40 2.64 5.91 7.34
N VAL A 41 3.08 4.77 7.85
CA VAL A 41 3.30 3.56 7.06
C VAL A 41 2.23 2.53 7.33
N VAL A 42 1.55 2.13 6.26
CA VAL A 42 0.46 1.15 6.28
C VAL A 42 0.87 -0.06 5.47
N GLY A 43 1.00 -1.21 6.12
CA GLY A 43 1.25 -2.49 5.48
C GLY A 43 -0.04 -3.25 5.18
N THR A 44 -0.05 -4.05 4.10
CA THR A 44 -1.13 -5.00 3.82
C THR A 44 -0.69 -6.44 4.17
N ALA A 45 -1.40 -7.12 5.05
CA ALA A 45 -1.14 -8.53 5.39
C ALA A 45 -2.43 -9.31 5.63
N ILE A 46 -2.34 -10.64 5.58
CA ILE A 46 -3.41 -11.54 6.02
C ILE A 46 -2.75 -12.56 6.95
N PRO A 47 -3.15 -12.68 8.23
CA PRO A 47 -4.13 -11.84 8.93
C PRO A 47 -3.59 -10.45 9.27
N ALA A 48 -4.49 -9.50 9.54
CA ALA A 48 -4.16 -8.18 10.07
C ALA A 48 -5.07 -7.78 11.24
N THR A 49 -4.69 -6.72 11.96
CA THR A 49 -5.41 -6.23 13.15
C THR A 49 -6.59 -5.32 12.83
N ALA A 50 -6.64 -4.76 11.62
CA ALA A 50 -7.67 -3.84 11.17
C ALA A 50 -8.06 -4.10 9.71
N SER A 51 -9.28 -3.74 9.33
CA SER A 51 -9.69 -3.70 7.93
C SER A 51 -9.14 -2.45 7.23
N TYR A 52 -8.89 -2.55 5.93
CA TYR A 52 -8.36 -1.44 5.12
C TYR A 52 -9.27 -0.20 5.14
N ASP A 53 -10.57 -0.36 5.30
CA ASP A 53 -11.56 0.73 5.28
C ASP A 53 -11.81 1.40 6.65
N GLU A 54 -11.28 0.81 7.73
CA GLU A 54 -11.33 1.35 9.09
C GLU A 54 -10.30 2.46 9.32
N LEU A 55 -9.20 2.46 8.57
CA LEU A 55 -8.14 3.46 8.73
C LEU A 55 -8.52 4.79 8.04
N ASP A 56 -8.15 5.90 8.68
CA ASP A 56 -8.52 7.24 8.23
C ASP A 56 -7.62 7.82 7.12
N TYR A 57 -6.42 7.27 6.96
CA TYR A 57 -5.42 7.66 5.94
C TYR A 57 -5.14 9.18 5.89
N GLU A 58 -5.01 9.79 7.05
CA GLU A 58 -4.68 11.21 7.19
C GLU A 58 -3.22 11.50 6.85
N GLY A 59 -2.98 12.60 6.12
CA GLY A 59 -1.63 13.08 5.83
C GLY A 59 -0.82 12.21 4.86
N PRO A 60 0.52 12.37 4.85
CA PRO A 60 1.42 11.58 4.03
C PRO A 60 1.41 10.10 4.43
N THR A 61 1.20 9.22 3.45
CA THR A 61 1.01 7.78 3.67
C THR A 61 1.93 6.97 2.77
N ILE A 62 2.63 5.99 3.33
CA ILE A 62 3.34 4.94 2.60
C ILE A 62 2.49 3.68 2.67
N LEU A 63 2.04 3.19 1.51
CA LEU A 63 1.42 1.89 1.39
C LEU A 63 2.50 0.84 1.08
N VAL A 64 2.56 -0.22 1.89
CA VAL A 64 3.48 -1.34 1.70
C VAL A 64 2.68 -2.58 1.35
N VAL A 65 2.97 -3.15 0.19
CA VAL A 65 2.29 -4.35 -0.31
C VAL A 65 3.27 -5.51 -0.33
N GLY A 66 2.86 -6.61 0.27
CA GLY A 66 3.64 -7.84 0.34
C GLY A 66 3.72 -8.58 -0.99
N SER A 67 4.58 -9.58 -1.05
CA SER A 67 4.58 -10.53 -2.16
C SER A 67 3.34 -11.42 -2.09
N GLU A 68 2.89 -11.90 -3.24
CA GLU A 68 1.86 -12.93 -3.30
C GLU A 68 2.33 -14.18 -2.55
N GLY A 69 1.46 -14.76 -1.73
CA GLY A 69 1.76 -15.95 -0.92
C GLY A 69 2.47 -15.65 0.40
N GLU A 70 3.67 -15.06 0.36
CA GLU A 70 4.49 -14.83 1.57
C GLU A 70 4.07 -13.59 2.37
N GLY A 71 3.33 -12.66 1.75
CA GLY A 71 2.88 -11.44 2.41
C GLY A 71 4.03 -10.46 2.69
N LEU A 72 3.96 -9.76 3.84
CA LEU A 72 5.00 -8.80 4.24
C LEU A 72 6.17 -9.54 4.90
N HIS A 73 7.38 -9.18 4.49
CA HIS A 73 8.56 -9.63 5.20
C HIS A 73 8.54 -9.14 6.66
N PRO A 74 8.87 -9.96 7.68
CA PRO A 74 8.72 -9.61 9.09
C PRO A 74 9.41 -8.29 9.48
N ALA A 75 10.62 -8.05 8.96
CA ALA A 75 11.36 -6.80 9.21
C ALA A 75 10.70 -5.54 8.63
N VAL A 76 9.84 -5.69 7.61
CA VAL A 76 9.06 -4.60 7.01
C VAL A 76 7.77 -4.40 7.80
N GLN A 77 7.09 -5.49 8.17
CA GLN A 77 5.89 -5.42 9.01
C GLN A 77 6.18 -4.77 10.38
N ALA A 78 7.33 -5.07 10.99
CA ALA A 78 7.76 -4.50 12.26
C ALA A 78 8.00 -2.97 12.24
N VAL A 79 8.07 -2.36 11.05
CA VAL A 79 8.24 -0.91 10.88
C VAL A 79 7.00 -0.24 10.30
N CYS A 80 5.89 -0.98 10.12
CA CYS A 80 4.60 -0.39 9.77
C CYS A 80 3.92 0.18 11.02
N ASP A 81 3.31 1.36 10.90
CA ASP A 81 2.50 1.95 11.96
C ASP A 81 1.14 1.26 12.06
N HIS A 82 0.60 0.83 10.92
CA HIS A 82 -0.63 0.04 10.82
C HIS A 82 -0.45 -1.13 9.87
N VAL A 83 -1.11 -2.24 10.18
CA VAL A 83 -1.23 -3.39 9.27
C VAL A 83 -2.71 -3.64 9.05
N VAL A 84 -3.13 -3.59 7.78
CA VAL A 84 -4.52 -3.76 7.37
C VAL A 84 -4.70 -4.97 6.48
N GLN A 85 -5.91 -5.51 6.46
CA GLN A 85 -6.33 -6.55 5.52
C GLN A 85 -7.55 -6.11 4.72
N ILE A 86 -7.72 -6.69 3.53
CA ILE A 86 -8.98 -6.61 2.80
C ILE A 86 -9.79 -7.84 3.22
N PRO A 87 -10.94 -7.68 3.90
CA PRO A 87 -11.80 -8.80 4.26
C PRO A 87 -12.23 -9.55 2.99
N LEU A 88 -12.04 -10.88 2.99
CA LEU A 88 -12.44 -11.75 1.89
C LEU A 88 -13.58 -12.65 2.35
N GLU A 89 -14.65 -12.67 1.57
CA GLU A 89 -15.74 -13.63 1.73
C GLU A 89 -15.49 -14.84 0.82
N GLY A 90 -15.58 -16.06 1.36
CA GLY A 90 -15.46 -17.29 0.60
C GLY A 90 -14.20 -18.10 0.89
N ARG A 91 -13.73 -18.86 -0.12
CA ARG A 91 -12.68 -19.88 0.04
C ARG A 91 -11.27 -19.43 -0.37
N VAL A 92 -11.13 -18.20 -0.86
CA VAL A 92 -9.86 -17.69 -1.37
C VAL A 92 -9.09 -17.05 -0.21
N ALA A 93 -7.81 -17.43 -0.06
CA ALA A 93 -6.98 -16.99 1.06
C ALA A 93 -6.37 -15.59 0.86
N SER A 94 -6.26 -15.10 -0.38
CA SER A 94 -5.66 -13.81 -0.69
C SER A 94 -6.09 -13.27 -2.06
N LEU A 95 -5.98 -11.96 -2.24
CA LEU A 95 -6.09 -11.33 -3.56
C LEU A 95 -4.72 -11.27 -4.25
N ASN A 96 -4.75 -11.12 -5.57
CA ASN A 96 -3.59 -10.71 -6.35
C ASN A 96 -3.05 -9.37 -5.81
N ALA A 97 -1.71 -9.23 -5.79
CA ALA A 97 -1.07 -8.05 -5.20
C ALA A 97 -1.49 -6.74 -5.90
N SER A 98 -1.66 -6.73 -7.22
CA SER A 98 -2.08 -5.54 -7.96
C SER A 98 -3.54 -5.15 -7.65
N VAL A 99 -4.43 -6.15 -7.49
CA VAL A 99 -5.83 -5.93 -7.11
C VAL A 99 -5.93 -5.37 -5.70
N ALA A 100 -5.22 -5.97 -4.74
CA ALA A 100 -5.18 -5.49 -3.36
C ALA A 100 -4.61 -4.06 -3.29
N THR A 101 -3.54 -3.78 -4.03
CA THR A 101 -2.95 -2.44 -4.15
C THR A 101 -3.98 -1.45 -4.68
N GLY A 102 -4.70 -1.80 -5.75
CA GLY A 102 -5.74 -0.96 -6.34
C GLY A 102 -6.84 -0.62 -5.34
N ILE A 103 -7.39 -1.62 -4.64
CA ILE A 103 -8.46 -1.44 -3.65
C ILE A 103 -8.03 -0.44 -2.55
N VAL A 104 -6.85 -0.66 -1.95
CA VAL A 104 -6.39 0.17 -0.83
C VAL A 104 -6.05 1.60 -1.30
N LEU A 105 -5.40 1.75 -2.46
CA LEU A 105 -5.12 3.08 -3.03
C LEU A 105 -6.40 3.86 -3.34
N PHE A 106 -7.42 3.21 -3.89
CA PHE A 106 -8.71 3.87 -4.16
C PHE A 106 -9.42 4.29 -2.87
N GLU A 107 -9.33 3.51 -1.80
CA GLU A 107 -9.89 3.89 -0.49
C GLU A 107 -9.16 5.09 0.13
N ILE A 108 -7.81 5.10 0.08
CA ILE A 108 -7.00 6.26 0.50
C ILE A 108 -7.45 7.52 -0.25
N VAL A 109 -7.60 7.43 -1.58
CA VAL A 109 -8.05 8.55 -2.40
C VAL A 109 -9.49 8.96 -2.06
N ARG A 110 -10.39 7.99 -1.83
CA ARG A 110 -11.79 8.25 -1.45
C ARG A 110 -11.88 9.00 -0.13
N LYS A 111 -11.21 8.53 0.93
CA LYS A 111 -11.18 9.19 2.25
C LYS A 111 -10.64 10.62 2.15
N ARG A 112 -9.56 10.82 1.38
CA ARG A 112 -9.00 12.17 1.13
C ARG A 112 -9.96 13.09 0.38
N ARG A 113 -10.70 12.58 -0.62
CA ARG A 113 -11.72 13.36 -1.34
C ARG A 113 -12.88 13.77 -0.45
N LEU A 114 -13.37 12.86 0.40
CA LEU A 114 -14.46 13.14 1.34
C LEU A 114 -14.07 14.22 2.37
N ARG A 115 -12.80 14.24 2.79
CA ARG A 115 -12.26 15.28 3.68
C ARG A 115 -12.08 16.64 3.00
N ALA A 116 -11.70 16.64 1.72
CA ALA A 116 -11.51 17.86 0.94
C ALA A 116 -12.84 18.49 0.47
N ALA A 117 -13.94 17.74 0.49
CA ALA A 117 -15.25 18.28 0.13
C ALA A 117 -15.69 19.34 1.16
N PRO A 118 -16.03 20.57 0.73
CA PRO A 118 -16.50 21.59 1.66
C PRO A 118 -17.77 21.09 2.34
N THR A 119 -17.81 21.18 3.67
CA THR A 119 -19.01 20.90 4.46
C THR A 119 -20.12 21.81 3.97
N ARG A 120 -21.05 21.29 3.17
CA ARG A 120 -22.28 22.01 2.82
C ARG A 120 -23.06 22.19 4.13
N ARG A 121 -22.96 23.38 4.72
CA ARG A 121 -23.86 23.86 5.77
C ARG A 121 -25.18 24.26 5.15
#